data_AF-A0A5R9PYU3-F1
#
_entry.id   AF-A0A5R9PYU3-F1
#
_cell.length_a   1.000
_cell.length_b   1.000
_cell.length_c   1.000
_cell.angle_alpha   90.00
_cell.angle_beta   90.00
_cell.angle_gamma   90.00
#
_symmetry.space_group_name_H-M   'P 1'
#
loop_
_entity.id
_entity.type
_entity.pdbx_description
1 polymer ?
#
loop_
_entity_poly.entity_id
_entity_poly.type
_entity_poly.pdbx_seq_one_letter_code
_entity_poly.pdbx_strand_id
1 'polypeptide(L)'
;MVGNLLAKNRSESWRIAKSFIDYGAEELSEKIAQDVLNSLHIKRGSVQLQKPIQYSLFWTGLRDYCDSHKINRRDLDFIKRVKTIYLDKFAGLEQQVYEFAANHKEQSVNIRLDKTKQNYIVNDVSEQRFINNLYFTEFDLVIQTGNYLLIGEFKDTQTFGANSKHVLVHQLIRQYVSANILLGLEGSEHIEVVPLK
;
A
#
# COMPACT_ATOMS: atom_id res chain seq x y z
N MET A 1 -3.74 1.30 -18.77
CA MET A 1 -3.47 2.75 -18.60
C MET A 1 -3.86 3.06 -17.16
N VAL A 2 -2.91 3.04 -16.23
CA VAL A 2 -3.11 3.05 -14.76
C VAL A 2 -3.59 4.43 -14.23
N GLY A 3 -3.72 5.41 -15.12
CA GLY A 3 -4.08 6.80 -14.78
C GLY A 3 -5.46 6.98 -14.10
N ASN A 4 -6.31 5.96 -14.05
CA ASN A 4 -7.56 6.01 -13.29
C ASN A 4 -7.41 5.65 -11.80
N LEU A 5 -6.32 5.00 -11.38
CA LEU A 5 -6.07 4.71 -9.96
C LEU A 5 -5.64 5.97 -9.19
N LEU A 6 -4.97 6.90 -9.87
CA LEU A 6 -4.34 8.08 -9.26
C LEU A 6 -5.12 9.35 -9.58
N ALA A 7 -6.32 9.51 -9.01
CA ALA A 7 -7.12 10.72 -9.19
C ALA A 7 -7.71 11.26 -7.89
N LYS A 8 -7.25 12.49 -7.56
CA LYS A 8 -7.73 13.47 -6.58
C LYS A 8 -7.27 13.26 -5.13
N ASN A 9 -6.27 14.06 -4.79
CA ASN A 9 -5.80 14.41 -3.44
C ASN A 9 -6.98 14.72 -2.51
N ARG A 10 -7.31 13.80 -1.58
CA ARG A 10 -8.52 13.88 -0.73
C ARG A 10 -8.35 13.12 0.59
N SER A 11 -7.79 13.76 1.62
CA SER A 11 -8.20 13.55 3.02
C SER A 11 -7.65 14.65 3.97
N GLU A 12 -8.18 14.68 5.19
CA GLU A 12 -8.27 15.77 6.19
C GLU A 12 -6.95 16.25 6.84
N SER A 13 -5.79 15.82 6.37
CA SER A 13 -4.50 16.29 6.90
C SER A 13 -4.04 17.57 6.21
N TRP A 14 -4.83 18.64 6.32
CA TRP A 14 -4.50 19.94 5.71
C TRP A 14 -3.10 20.46 6.14
N ARG A 15 -2.63 20.06 7.33
CA ARG A 15 -1.27 20.38 7.82
C ARG A 15 -0.17 19.69 7.02
N ILE A 16 -0.35 18.41 6.66
CA ILE A 16 0.59 17.67 5.83
C ILE A 16 0.46 18.11 4.37
N ALA A 17 -0.77 18.34 3.88
CA ALA A 17 -1.00 18.93 2.57
C ALA A 17 -0.35 20.33 2.44
N LYS A 18 -0.32 21.13 3.51
CA LYS A 18 0.32 22.45 3.52
C LYS A 18 1.85 22.39 3.36
N SER A 19 2.53 21.41 3.96
CA SER A 19 3.96 21.20 3.67
C SER A 19 4.23 20.84 2.20
N PHE A 20 3.22 20.37 1.46
CA PHE A 20 3.31 20.10 0.03
C PHE A 20 2.93 21.31 -0.86
N ILE A 21 2.14 22.27 -0.36
CA ILE A 21 1.69 23.46 -1.14
C ILE A 21 2.86 24.39 -1.51
N ASP A 22 3.90 24.46 -0.68
CA ASP A 22 5.06 25.35 -0.91
C ASP A 22 5.99 24.91 -2.06
N TYR A 23 5.69 23.81 -2.75
CA TYR A 23 6.63 23.14 -3.67
C TYR A 23 6.18 23.02 -5.14
N GLY A 24 5.01 23.53 -5.54
CA GLY A 24 4.60 23.62 -6.96
C GLY A 24 4.25 22.26 -7.61
N ALA A 25 2.99 22.07 -8.02
CA ALA A 25 2.37 20.75 -8.25
C ALA A 25 3.08 19.76 -9.21
N GLU A 26 3.79 20.20 -10.26
CA GLU A 26 4.49 19.29 -11.19
C GLU A 26 5.93 18.99 -10.75
N GLU A 27 6.72 20.03 -10.43
CA GLU A 27 8.09 19.87 -9.90
C GLU A 27 8.11 19.14 -8.56
N LEU A 28 7.04 19.24 -7.77
CA LEU A 28 6.83 18.52 -6.51
C LEU A 28 6.76 17.01 -6.70
N SER A 29 6.12 16.52 -7.76
CA SER A 29 6.05 15.07 -8.02
C SER A 29 7.43 14.48 -8.24
N GLU A 30 8.24 15.16 -9.06
CA GLU A 30 9.60 14.74 -9.40
C GLU A 30 10.51 14.90 -8.20
N LYS A 31 10.38 16.00 -7.44
CA LYS A 31 11.20 16.27 -6.25
C LYS A 31 10.87 15.34 -5.09
N ILE A 32 9.60 15.08 -4.78
CA ILE A 32 9.21 14.06 -3.79
C ILE A 32 9.73 12.71 -4.22
N ALA A 33 9.49 12.30 -5.48
CA ALA A 33 9.93 11.00 -5.96
C ALA A 33 11.46 10.86 -5.91
N GLN A 34 12.19 11.92 -6.26
CA GLN A 34 13.63 11.97 -6.19
C GLN A 34 14.14 11.97 -4.75
N ASP A 35 13.53 12.72 -3.82
CA ASP A 35 13.93 12.76 -2.41
C ASP A 35 13.62 11.44 -1.70
N VAL A 36 12.48 10.82 -2.00
CA VAL A 36 12.13 9.47 -1.57
C VAL A 36 13.15 8.48 -2.10
N LEU A 37 13.53 8.52 -3.37
CA LEU A 37 14.53 7.60 -3.92
C LEU A 37 15.97 7.87 -3.43
N ASN A 38 16.32 9.13 -3.19
CA ASN A 38 17.61 9.52 -2.63
C ASN A 38 17.75 9.08 -1.17
N SER A 39 16.68 9.23 -0.37
CA SER A 39 16.62 8.72 1.00
C SER A 39 16.60 7.20 1.06
N LEU A 40 16.10 6.55 -0.01
CA LEU A 40 15.98 5.12 -0.07
C LEU A 40 17.32 4.38 -0.13
N HIS A 41 18.39 4.90 -0.77
CA HIS A 41 19.71 4.22 -0.93
C HIS A 41 19.58 2.68 -0.89
N ILE A 42 18.61 2.13 -1.66
CA ILE A 42 18.22 0.75 -1.48
C ILE A 42 19.42 -0.07 -1.96
N LYS A 43 19.94 -0.92 -1.07
CA LYS A 43 21.01 -1.90 -1.29
C LYS A 43 20.71 -2.93 -2.41
N ARG A 44 19.73 -2.68 -3.27
CA ARG A 44 19.46 -3.36 -4.54
C ARG A 44 19.64 -2.31 -5.62
N GLY A 45 20.69 -2.42 -6.41
CA GLY A 45 21.03 -1.45 -7.45
C GLY A 45 19.81 -1.04 -8.29
N SER A 46 19.70 0.27 -8.51
CA SER A 46 19.01 0.92 -9.64
C SER A 46 17.49 0.78 -9.79
N VAL A 47 16.70 1.25 -8.82
CA VAL A 47 15.38 1.81 -9.18
C VAL A 47 15.64 3.22 -9.75
N GLN A 48 15.66 3.34 -11.08
CA GLN A 48 15.79 4.63 -11.75
C GLN A 48 14.40 5.20 -12.05
N LEU A 49 14.17 6.48 -11.75
CA LEU A 49 12.94 7.17 -12.14
C LEU A 49 12.83 7.18 -13.66
N GLN A 50 11.77 6.56 -14.15
CA GLN A 50 11.37 6.66 -15.55
C GLN A 50 10.17 7.58 -15.63
N LYS A 51 10.26 8.60 -16.50
CA LYS A 51 9.15 9.50 -16.79
C LYS A 51 8.09 8.78 -17.66
N PRO A 52 6.80 9.11 -17.52
CA PRO A 52 6.23 10.09 -16.59
C PRO A 52 6.19 9.54 -15.15
N ILE A 53 6.39 10.43 -14.18
CA ILE A 53 6.20 10.12 -12.75
C ILE A 53 4.80 10.57 -12.38
N GLN A 54 4.01 9.67 -11.79
CA GLN A 54 2.71 9.99 -11.22
C GLN A 54 2.77 9.75 -9.72
N TYR A 55 2.13 10.60 -8.93
CA TYR A 55 2.06 10.40 -7.49
C TYR A 55 0.66 10.71 -6.96
N SER A 56 0.34 10.12 -5.82
CA SER A 56 -0.85 10.42 -5.05
C SER A 56 -0.53 10.37 -3.57
N LEU A 57 -1.14 11.30 -2.83
CA LEU A 57 -1.08 11.37 -1.39
C LEU A 57 -2.41 10.93 -0.80
N PHE A 58 -2.36 10.21 0.32
CA PHE A 58 -3.54 9.76 1.07
C PHE A 58 -4.56 9.01 0.21
N TRP A 59 -4.06 8.09 -0.61
CA TRP A 59 -4.88 7.28 -1.50
C TRP A 59 -5.58 6.16 -0.72
N THR A 60 -6.88 5.95 -0.96
CA THR A 60 -7.65 4.92 -0.24
C THR A 60 -7.77 3.59 -1.01
N GLY A 61 -6.98 3.45 -2.08
CA GLY A 61 -6.71 2.18 -2.76
C GLY A 61 -7.97 1.53 -3.31
N LEU A 62 -8.36 0.41 -2.69
CA LEU A 62 -9.50 -0.39 -3.12
C LEU A 62 -10.82 0.38 -3.01
N ARG A 63 -10.93 1.34 -2.08
CA ARG A 63 -12.11 2.20 -1.98
C ARG A 63 -12.27 3.09 -3.20
N ASP A 64 -11.22 3.83 -3.56
CA ASP A 64 -11.22 4.69 -4.75
C ASP A 64 -11.43 3.89 -6.04
N TYR A 65 -10.86 2.69 -6.13
CA TYR A 65 -11.12 1.78 -7.26
C TYR A 65 -12.60 1.37 -7.32
N CYS A 66 -13.21 0.99 -6.20
CA CYS A 66 -14.64 0.65 -6.17
C CYS A 66 -15.51 1.85 -6.59
N ASP A 67 -15.22 3.03 -6.06
CA ASP A 67 -16.02 4.23 -6.28
C ASP A 67 -15.92 4.69 -7.74
N SER A 68 -14.72 4.68 -8.34
CA SER A 68 -14.49 5.05 -9.75
C SER A 68 -15.15 4.08 -10.73
N HIS A 69 -15.21 2.79 -10.39
CA HIS A 69 -15.83 1.75 -11.22
C HIS A 69 -17.29 1.45 -10.86
N LYS A 70 -17.88 2.18 -9.90
CA LYS A 70 -19.24 1.96 -9.37
C LYS A 70 -19.46 0.52 -8.88
N ILE A 71 -18.44 -0.09 -8.29
CA ILE A 71 -18.48 -1.45 -7.76
C ILE A 71 -18.95 -1.42 -6.31
N ASN A 72 -19.91 -2.28 -5.98
CA ASN A 72 -20.25 -2.54 -4.58
C ASN A 72 -19.23 -3.53 -3.99
N ARG A 73 -18.55 -3.18 -2.90
CA ARG A 73 -17.59 -4.08 -2.23
C ARG A 73 -18.19 -5.39 -1.68
N ARG A 74 -19.53 -5.53 -1.67
CA ARG A 74 -20.27 -6.74 -1.32
C ARG A 74 -20.71 -7.56 -2.54
N ASP A 75 -20.36 -7.10 -3.74
CA ASP A 75 -20.65 -7.82 -4.98
C ASP A 75 -19.87 -9.13 -5.06
N LEU A 76 -20.55 -10.24 -5.33
CA LEU A 76 -19.96 -11.57 -5.27
C LEU A 76 -18.92 -11.80 -6.36
N ASP A 77 -19.12 -11.27 -7.56
CA ASP A 77 -18.17 -11.40 -8.66
C ASP A 77 -16.89 -10.61 -8.38
N PHE A 78 -17.03 -9.41 -7.81
CA PHE A 78 -15.89 -8.63 -7.34
C PHE A 78 -15.11 -9.34 -6.23
N ILE A 79 -15.80 -9.86 -5.20
CA ILE A 79 -15.17 -10.63 -4.12
C ILE A 79 -14.40 -11.82 -4.68
N LYS A 80 -15.01 -12.56 -5.62
CA LYS A 80 -14.39 -13.71 -6.29
C LYS A 80 -13.13 -13.30 -7.05
N ARG A 81 -13.16 -12.23 -7.83
CA ARG A 81 -12.00 -11.70 -8.57
C ARG A 81 -10.85 -11.34 -7.61
N VAL A 82 -11.15 -10.62 -6.53
CA VAL A 82 -10.14 -10.23 -5.54
C VAL A 82 -9.55 -11.46 -4.85
N LYS A 83 -10.38 -12.43 -4.46
CA LYS A 83 -9.94 -13.71 -3.89
C LYS A 83 -9.02 -14.47 -4.83
N THR A 84 -9.38 -14.57 -6.11
CA THR A 84 -8.55 -15.25 -7.11
C THR A 84 -7.18 -14.60 -7.23
N ILE A 85 -7.10 -13.27 -7.36
CA ILE A 85 -5.82 -12.56 -7.44
C ILE A 85 -5.01 -12.73 -6.15
N TYR A 86 -5.66 -12.66 -4.99
CA TYR A 86 -5.00 -12.85 -3.70
C TYR A 86 -4.39 -14.26 -3.58
N LEU A 87 -5.17 -15.30 -3.87
CA LEU A 87 -4.71 -16.68 -3.76
C LEU A 87 -3.61 -17.01 -4.78
N ASP A 88 -3.67 -16.43 -5.98
CA ASP A 88 -2.64 -16.60 -7.01
C ASP A 88 -1.29 -16.00 -6.56
N LYS A 89 -1.29 -14.76 -6.04
CA LYS A 89 -0.05 -14.04 -5.70
C LYS A 89 0.47 -14.30 -4.29
N PHE A 90 -0.40 -14.64 -3.35
CA PHE A 90 -0.11 -14.66 -1.91
C PHE A 90 -0.49 -15.97 -1.23
N ALA A 91 -0.48 -17.07 -1.98
CA ALA A 91 -0.64 -18.41 -1.42
C ALA A 91 0.31 -18.62 -0.22
N GLY A 92 -0.26 -18.89 0.96
CA GLY A 92 0.51 -19.16 2.17
C GLY A 92 1.06 -17.91 2.90
N LEU A 93 0.71 -16.68 2.50
CA LEU A 93 1.17 -15.45 3.17
C LEU A 93 0.86 -15.48 4.67
N GLU A 94 -0.31 -15.96 5.05
CA GLU A 94 -0.69 -16.13 6.44
C GLU A 94 0.36 -16.95 7.22
N GLN A 95 0.68 -18.14 6.73
CA GLN A 95 1.63 -19.05 7.34
C GLN A 95 3.02 -18.41 7.42
N GLN A 96 3.48 -17.79 6.35
CA GLN A 96 4.77 -17.10 6.29
C GLN A 96 4.88 -15.99 7.35
N VAL A 97 3.82 -15.20 7.55
CA VAL A 97 3.80 -14.14 8.56
C VAL A 97 3.82 -14.72 9.98
N TYR A 98 3.08 -15.79 10.24
CA TYR A 98 3.09 -16.45 11.55
C TYR A 98 4.43 -17.12 11.85
N GLU A 99 5.02 -17.82 10.88
CA GLU A 99 6.34 -18.44 11.02
C GLU A 99 7.42 -17.39 11.26
N PHE A 100 7.39 -16.28 10.50
CA PHE A 100 8.30 -15.17 10.73
C PHE A 100 8.17 -14.62 12.15
N ALA A 101 6.96 -14.34 12.61
CA ALA A 101 6.74 -13.84 13.97
C ALA A 101 7.13 -14.85 15.06
N ALA A 102 6.92 -16.15 14.83
CA ALA A 102 7.30 -17.20 15.77
C ALA A 102 8.82 -17.35 15.90
N ASN A 103 9.54 -17.26 14.78
CA ASN A 103 10.99 -17.45 14.72
C ASN A 103 11.81 -16.21 15.14
N HIS A 104 11.17 -15.04 15.26
CA HIS A 104 11.84 -13.77 15.62
C HIS A 104 11.40 -13.22 16.99
N LYS A 105 10.84 -14.07 17.86
CA LYS A 105 10.38 -13.69 19.21
C LYS A 105 11.47 -13.06 20.09
N GLU A 106 12.75 -13.35 19.83
CA GLU A 106 13.90 -12.85 20.60
C GLU A 106 14.50 -11.55 20.06
N GLN A 107 14.08 -11.09 18.87
CA GLN A 107 14.56 -9.83 18.30
C GLN A 107 13.70 -8.64 18.76
N SER A 108 14.27 -7.43 18.74
CA SER A 108 13.68 -6.16 19.18
C SER A 108 12.38 -5.72 18.45
N VAL A 109 11.87 -6.55 17.53
CA VAL A 109 10.65 -6.32 16.75
C VAL A 109 9.55 -7.26 17.26
N ASN A 110 8.73 -6.75 18.18
CA ASN A 110 7.61 -7.51 18.72
C ASN A 110 6.42 -7.43 17.73
N ILE A 111 6.39 -8.36 16.76
CA ILE A 111 5.29 -8.44 15.79
C ILE A 111 4.06 -9.00 16.50
N ARG A 112 3.17 -8.11 16.94
CA ARG A 112 1.87 -8.49 17.50
C ARG A 112 0.93 -8.89 16.38
N LEU A 113 0.74 -10.19 16.21
CA LEU A 113 -0.25 -10.75 15.29
C LEU A 113 -1.62 -10.83 15.97
N ASP A 114 -2.55 -9.96 15.57
CA ASP A 114 -3.94 -10.07 16.01
C ASP A 114 -4.70 -11.07 15.12
N LYS A 115 -4.75 -12.33 15.58
CA LYS A 115 -5.46 -13.42 14.90
C LYS A 115 -6.95 -13.14 14.71
N THR A 116 -7.55 -12.29 15.56
CA THR A 116 -8.99 -11.97 15.48
C THR A 116 -9.33 -11.11 14.26
N LYS A 117 -8.35 -10.34 13.76
CA LYS A 117 -8.52 -9.45 12.60
C LYS A 117 -8.48 -10.18 11.27
N GLN A 118 -7.95 -11.41 11.24
CA GLN A 118 -7.91 -12.26 10.05
C GLN A 118 -7.38 -11.51 8.81
N ASN A 119 -6.31 -10.71 9.00
CA ASN A 119 -5.81 -9.78 7.98
C ASN A 119 -5.40 -10.45 6.66
N TYR A 120 -5.11 -11.75 6.69
CA TYR A 120 -4.55 -12.53 5.58
C TYR A 120 -5.33 -13.82 5.30
N ILE A 121 -6.51 -13.98 5.88
CA ILE A 121 -7.29 -15.21 5.74
C ILE A 121 -8.40 -14.96 4.73
N VAL A 122 -8.36 -15.72 3.64
CA VAL A 122 -9.44 -15.79 2.64
C VAL A 122 -9.94 -17.21 2.57
N ASN A 123 -11.11 -17.43 3.16
CA ASN A 123 -11.95 -18.60 2.99
C ASN A 123 -13.41 -18.13 2.94
N ASP A 124 -14.32 -19.04 2.61
CA ASP A 124 -15.74 -18.71 2.38
C ASP A 124 -16.44 -18.00 3.56
N VAL A 125 -15.88 -18.11 4.78
CA VAL A 125 -16.40 -17.45 5.99
C VAL A 125 -15.76 -16.08 6.23
N SER A 126 -14.52 -15.85 5.78
CA SER A 126 -13.75 -14.64 6.04
C SER A 126 -13.67 -13.66 4.86
N GLU A 127 -14.18 -14.01 3.67
CA GLU A 127 -14.03 -13.21 2.44
C GLU A 127 -14.46 -11.76 2.63
N GLN A 128 -15.65 -11.54 3.19
CA GLN A 128 -16.16 -10.18 3.38
C GLN A 128 -15.30 -9.37 4.35
N ARG A 129 -14.73 -10.01 5.37
CA ARG A 129 -13.83 -9.36 6.32
C ARG A 129 -12.50 -9.01 5.66
N PHE A 130 -11.95 -9.92 4.87
CA PHE A 130 -10.76 -9.68 4.08
C PHE A 130 -10.95 -8.48 3.13
N ILE A 131 -12.06 -8.47 2.38
CA ILE A 131 -12.39 -7.37 1.47
C ILE A 131 -12.54 -6.05 2.23
N ASN A 132 -13.18 -6.06 3.40
CA ASN A 132 -13.26 -4.85 4.23
C ASN A 132 -11.87 -4.39 4.71
N ASN A 133 -11.00 -5.30 5.12
CA ASN A 133 -9.64 -4.96 5.53
C ASN A 133 -8.86 -4.28 4.40
N LEU A 134 -9.00 -4.76 3.15
CA LEU A 134 -8.40 -4.12 1.98
C LEU A 134 -9.06 -2.78 1.64
N TYR A 135 -10.40 -2.73 1.66
CA TYR A 135 -11.19 -1.53 1.34
C TYR A 135 -10.92 -0.36 2.30
N PHE A 136 -10.58 -0.64 3.55
CA PHE A 136 -10.21 0.35 4.55
C PHE A 136 -8.69 0.52 4.71
N THR A 137 -7.89 -0.05 3.80
CA THR A 137 -6.45 0.21 3.76
C THR A 137 -6.18 1.53 3.03
N GLU A 138 -5.40 2.38 3.66
CA GLU A 138 -5.02 3.70 3.14
C GLU A 138 -3.52 3.71 2.85
N PHE A 139 -3.08 4.56 1.93
CA PHE A 139 -1.71 4.75 1.49
C PHE A 139 -1.37 6.23 1.61
N ASP A 140 -0.40 6.60 2.44
CA ASP A 140 -0.03 8.03 2.58
C ASP A 140 0.67 8.55 1.33
N LEU A 141 1.47 7.70 0.69
CA LEU A 141 2.21 8.02 -0.52
C LEU A 141 2.16 6.85 -1.50
N VAL A 142 1.83 7.16 -2.75
CA VAL A 142 1.95 6.25 -3.89
C VAL A 142 2.67 6.99 -5.01
N ILE A 143 3.71 6.38 -5.58
CA ILE A 143 4.44 6.91 -6.73
C ILE A 143 4.52 5.82 -7.80
N GLN A 144 4.00 6.10 -8.99
CA GLN A 144 4.19 5.26 -10.16
C GLN A 144 5.27 5.85 -11.06
N THR A 145 6.23 5.00 -11.45
CA THR A 145 7.34 5.36 -12.33
C THR A 145 7.81 4.15 -13.11
N GLY A 146 7.77 4.23 -14.45
CA GLY A 146 8.04 3.09 -15.32
C GLY A 146 7.20 1.86 -14.93
N ASN A 147 7.89 0.75 -14.64
CA ASN A 147 7.27 -0.50 -14.18
C ASN A 147 7.26 -0.64 -12.64
N TYR A 148 7.36 0.46 -11.90
CA TYR A 148 7.37 0.43 -10.43
C TYR A 148 6.19 1.21 -9.85
N LEU A 149 5.61 0.65 -8.79
CA LEU A 149 4.64 1.31 -7.92
C LEU A 149 5.21 1.37 -6.50
N LEU A 150 5.76 2.51 -6.13
CA LEU A 150 6.29 2.77 -4.80
C LEU A 150 5.13 3.11 -3.86
N ILE A 151 5.06 2.45 -2.70
CA ILE A 151 4.01 2.70 -1.69
C ILE A 151 4.64 2.98 -0.33
N GLY A 152 4.17 3.97 0.40
CA GLY A 152 4.79 4.37 1.67
C GLY A 152 3.84 5.02 2.67
N GLU A 153 4.30 5.07 3.91
CA GLU A 153 3.69 5.77 5.04
C GLU A 153 4.47 7.05 5.31
N PHE A 154 3.79 8.18 5.52
CA PHE A 154 4.44 9.44 5.87
C PHE A 154 4.54 9.53 7.39
N LYS A 155 5.76 9.55 7.92
CA LYS A 155 6.01 9.83 9.34
C LYS A 155 6.74 11.14 9.49
N ASP A 156 6.12 12.09 10.18
CA ASP A 156 6.75 13.35 10.53
C ASP A 156 7.97 13.10 11.42
N THR A 157 9.14 13.49 10.92
CA THR A 157 10.43 13.41 11.63
C THR A 157 10.44 14.14 12.99
N GLN A 158 9.51 15.07 13.24
CA GLN A 158 9.48 15.85 14.49
C GLN A 158 8.80 15.13 15.66
N THR A 159 8.05 14.05 15.42
CA THR A 159 7.42 13.26 16.47
C THR A 159 7.81 11.79 16.38
N PHE A 160 9.10 11.50 16.60
CA PHE A 160 9.57 10.19 17.08
C PHE A 160 9.11 9.90 18.54
N GLY A 161 7.89 10.33 18.90
CA GLY A 161 7.23 10.04 20.17
C GLY A 161 6.24 8.88 20.08
N ALA A 162 5.95 8.37 18.87
CA ALA A 162 5.28 7.09 18.72
C ALA A 162 6.32 5.98 18.85
N ASN A 163 6.20 5.18 19.91
CA ASN A 163 7.04 4.03 20.22
C ASN A 163 7.32 3.23 18.92
N SER A 164 8.52 3.37 18.36
CA SER A 164 8.97 2.77 17.09
C SER A 164 8.91 1.23 17.07
N LYS A 165 8.57 0.62 18.22
CA LYS A 165 8.25 -0.79 18.41
C LYS A 165 6.88 -1.21 17.85
N HIS A 166 6.06 -0.28 17.38
CA HIS A 166 4.71 -0.54 16.86
C HIS A 166 4.49 0.02 15.45
N VAL A 167 5.47 -0.13 14.55
CA VAL A 167 5.09 -0.25 13.13
C VAL A 167 4.16 -1.45 13.07
N LEU A 168 2.87 -1.22 12.84
CA LEU A 168 1.94 -2.32 12.63
C LEU A 168 2.35 -2.95 11.31
N VAL A 169 3.23 -3.96 11.37
CA VAL A 169 3.71 -4.74 10.22
C VAL A 169 2.53 -5.19 9.36
N HIS A 170 1.37 -5.40 9.98
CA HIS A 170 0.10 -5.63 9.32
C HIS A 170 -0.36 -4.55 8.34
N GLN A 171 -0.16 -3.29 8.67
CA GLN A 171 -0.54 -2.17 7.80
C GLN A 171 0.31 -2.17 6.53
N LEU A 172 1.63 -2.31 6.67
CA LEU A 172 2.55 -2.39 5.54
C LEU A 172 2.26 -3.62 4.64
N ILE A 173 2.02 -4.79 5.25
CA ILE A 173 1.64 -5.99 4.48
C ILE A 173 0.28 -5.79 3.80
N ARG A 174 -0.71 -5.21 4.48
CA ARG A 174 -2.02 -4.94 3.86
C ARG A 174 -1.91 -3.96 2.71
N GLN A 175 -1.09 -2.90 2.82
CA GLN A 175 -0.82 -1.98 1.72
C GLN A 175 -0.19 -2.70 0.53
N TYR A 176 0.82 -3.52 0.78
CA TYR A 176 1.48 -4.31 -0.26
C TYR A 176 0.52 -5.28 -0.97
N VAL A 177 -0.30 -5.99 -0.20
CA VAL A 177 -1.33 -6.91 -0.72
C VAL A 177 -2.39 -6.13 -1.52
N SER A 178 -2.92 -5.04 -0.96
CA SER A 178 -3.92 -4.19 -1.61
C SER A 178 -3.40 -3.63 -2.94
N ALA A 179 -2.16 -3.15 -3.00
CA ALA A 179 -1.56 -2.62 -4.22
C ALA A 179 -1.44 -3.69 -5.32
N ASN A 180 -0.96 -4.89 -4.98
CA ASN A 180 -0.86 -6.00 -5.93
C ASN A 180 -2.23 -6.48 -6.42
N ILE A 181 -3.24 -6.51 -5.55
CA ILE A 181 -4.62 -6.83 -5.94
C ILE A 181 -5.15 -5.80 -6.93
N LEU A 182 -4.93 -4.51 -6.66
CA LEU A 182 -5.35 -3.43 -7.56
C LEU A 182 -4.70 -3.52 -8.93
N LEU A 183 -3.40 -3.81 -8.98
CA LEU A 183 -2.70 -4.07 -10.25
C LEU A 183 -3.29 -5.27 -11.00
N GLY A 184 -3.64 -6.36 -10.29
CA GLY A 184 -4.30 -7.51 -10.91
C GLY A 184 -5.70 -7.19 -11.45
N LEU A 185 -6.48 -6.38 -10.72
CA LEU A 185 -7.81 -5.95 -11.16
C LEU A 185 -7.77 -5.08 -12.42
N GLU A 186 -6.73 -4.25 -12.55
CA GLU A 186 -6.46 -3.35 -13.69
C GLU A 186 -5.67 -4.01 -14.82
N GLY A 187 -5.32 -5.29 -14.70
CA GLY A 187 -4.51 -6.03 -15.69
C GLY A 187 -3.09 -5.48 -15.86
N SER A 188 -2.53 -4.85 -14.82
CA SER A 188 -1.22 -4.17 -14.83
C SER A 188 -0.16 -4.95 -14.04
N GLU A 189 -0.16 -6.27 -14.18
CA GLU A 189 0.69 -7.19 -13.39
C GLU A 189 2.19 -7.09 -13.70
N HIS A 190 2.56 -6.41 -14.77
CA HIS A 190 3.96 -6.11 -15.13
C HIS A 190 4.60 -5.03 -14.25
N ILE A 191 3.81 -4.36 -13.40
CA ILE A 191 4.28 -3.33 -12.47
C ILE A 191 4.69 -4.00 -11.15
N GLU A 192 5.92 -3.74 -10.70
CA GLU A 192 6.46 -4.20 -9.42
C GLU A 192 6.08 -3.22 -8.31
N VAL A 193 5.41 -3.73 -7.26
CA VAL A 193 5.13 -2.96 -6.05
C VAL A 193 6.35 -2.93 -5.15
N VAL A 194 6.79 -1.75 -4.73
CA VAL A 194 7.96 -1.55 -3.86
C VAL A 194 7.54 -0.78 -2.60
N PRO A 195 7.56 -1.40 -1.41
CA PRO A 195 7.30 -0.68 -0.18
C PRO A 195 8.47 0.23 0.21
N LEU A 196 8.13 1.47 0.55
CA LEU A 196 9.01 2.49 1.12
C LEU A 196 9.07 2.31 2.64
N LYS A 197 10.23 2.62 3.24
CA LYS A 197 10.46 2.52 4.69
C LYS A 197 10.15 3.82 5.41
#